data_AF-A0A661CFR7-F1
#
_entry.id   AF-A0A661CFR7-F1
#
_cell.length_a   1.000
_cell.length_b   1.000
_cell.length_c   1.000
_cell.angle_alpha   90.00
_cell.angle_beta   90.00
_cell.angle_gamma   90.00
#
_symmetry.space_group_name_H-M   'P 1'
#
loop_
_entity.id
_entity.type
_entity.pdbx_description
1 polymer ?
#
loop_
_entity_poly.entity_id
_entity_poly.type
_entity_poly.pdbx_seq_one_letter_code
_entity_poly.pdbx_strand_id
1 'polypeptide(L)'
;MKELNEATLADLVEYHNELAEKAGEKPVKRFKSKATGLAAIEAMEARKGQINWPFSGEVKHKVRPNTLRGQILAALQDGATGEALKAIMVEHNPERENPEGHVRGVMRTLHRYNGYGIRQDGDSFSVVEA
;
A
#
# COMPACT_ATOMS: atom_id res chain seq x y z
N MET A 1 -20.01 5.55 -10.28
CA MET A 1 -20.31 6.79 -9.50
C MET A 1 -21.80 7.04 -9.23
N LYS A 2 -22.75 6.71 -10.13
CA LYS A 2 -24.20 6.95 -9.87
C LYS A 2 -24.72 6.31 -8.57
N GLU A 3 -24.24 5.12 -8.19
CA GLU A 3 -24.65 4.42 -6.96
C GLU A 3 -24.13 5.08 -5.67
N LEU A 4 -22.93 5.68 -5.68
CA LEU A 4 -22.36 6.36 -4.51
C LEU A 4 -23.06 7.69 -4.18
N ASN A 5 -23.65 8.34 -5.19
CA ASN A 5 -24.43 9.57 -4.97
C ASN A 5 -25.77 9.32 -4.27
N GLU A 6 -26.24 8.07 -4.20
CA GLU A 6 -27.45 7.67 -3.47
C GLU A 6 -27.12 7.00 -2.13
N ALA A 7 -25.91 6.47 -1.97
CA ALA A 7 -25.39 5.83 -0.76
C ALA A 7 -25.54 6.67 0.52
N THR A 8 -25.79 6.01 1.64
CA THR A 8 -25.86 6.63 2.97
C THR A 8 -24.45 6.92 3.50
N LEU A 9 -24.36 7.72 4.57
CA LEU A 9 -23.07 7.96 5.24
C LEU A 9 -22.42 6.67 5.79
N ALA A 10 -23.23 5.68 6.17
CA ALA A 10 -22.74 4.40 6.65
C ALA A 10 -22.09 3.62 5.50
N ASP A 11 -22.77 3.53 4.35
CA ASP A 11 -22.27 2.85 3.16
C ASP A 11 -20.97 3.47 2.66
N LEU A 12 -20.85 4.81 2.70
CA LEU A 12 -19.61 5.49 2.34
C LEU A 12 -18.47 5.13 3.29
N VAL A 13 -18.72 5.03 4.60
CA VAL A 13 -17.71 4.63 5.59
C VAL A 13 -17.26 3.20 5.35
N GLU A 14 -18.19 2.29 5.09
CA GLU A 14 -17.90 0.89 4.78
C GLU A 14 -17.04 0.80 3.52
N TYR A 15 -17.47 1.41 2.41
CA TYR A 15 -16.72 1.40 1.15
C TYR A 15 -15.33 2.02 1.27
N HIS A 16 -15.20 3.15 1.97
CA HIS A 16 -13.90 3.75 2.26
C HIS A 16 -13.02 2.80 3.09
N ASN A 17 -13.58 2.14 4.11
CA ASN A 17 -12.81 1.26 4.98
C ASN A 17 -12.34 0.00 4.26
N GLU A 18 -13.14 -0.55 3.35
CA GLU A 18 -12.70 -1.65 2.47
C GLU A 18 -11.51 -1.21 1.58
N LEU A 19 -11.60 -0.01 0.99
CA LEU A 19 -10.49 0.55 0.22
C LEU A 19 -9.28 0.80 1.12
N ALA A 20 -9.48 1.28 2.35
CA ALA A 20 -8.42 1.64 3.29
C ALA A 20 -7.69 0.39 3.78
N GLU A 21 -8.43 -0.68 4.06
CA GLU A 21 -7.89 -1.97 4.43
C GLU A 21 -6.99 -2.53 3.31
N LYS A 22 -7.46 -2.51 2.07
CA LYS A 22 -6.65 -2.89 0.90
C LYS A 22 -5.42 -2.00 0.76
N ALA A 23 -5.55 -0.71 1.06
CA ALA A 23 -4.46 0.27 1.07
C ALA A 23 -3.48 0.13 2.26
N GLY A 24 -3.82 -0.63 3.30
CA GLY A 24 -3.08 -0.63 4.57
C GLY A 24 -3.12 0.74 5.29
N GLU A 25 -4.23 1.46 5.12
CA GLU A 25 -4.56 2.71 5.79
C GLU A 25 -5.50 2.47 6.98
N LYS A 26 -5.59 3.46 7.89
CA LYS A 26 -6.44 3.33 9.07
C LYS A 26 -7.92 3.52 8.69
N PRO A 27 -8.84 2.72 9.26
CA PRO A 27 -10.26 2.92 9.04
C PRO A 27 -10.77 4.20 9.70
N VAL A 28 -11.84 4.75 9.16
CA VAL A 28 -12.56 5.90 9.69
C VAL A 28 -13.86 5.44 10.36
N LYS A 29 -14.25 6.11 11.44
CA LYS A 29 -15.49 5.79 12.17
C LYS A 29 -16.73 6.46 11.58
N ARG A 30 -16.57 7.65 10.99
CA ARG A 30 -17.65 8.44 10.38
C ARG A 30 -17.08 9.52 9.48
N PHE A 31 -17.85 9.91 8.47
CA PHE A 31 -17.63 11.14 7.73
C PHE A 31 -18.46 12.30 8.29
N LYS A 32 -17.93 13.52 8.19
CA LYS A 32 -18.64 14.74 8.61
C LYS A 32 -19.84 15.05 7.71
N SER A 33 -19.74 14.72 6.42
CA SER A 33 -20.77 14.97 5.43
C SER A 33 -20.63 13.99 4.25
N LYS A 34 -21.67 13.89 3.42
CA LYS A 34 -21.65 13.03 2.23
C LYS A 34 -20.58 13.46 1.25
N ALA A 35 -20.46 14.77 1.01
CA ALA A 35 -19.43 15.35 0.16
C ALA A 35 -18.01 15.01 0.65
N THR A 36 -17.78 15.02 1.98
CA THR A 36 -16.49 14.60 2.56
C THR A 36 -16.23 13.11 2.33
N GLY A 37 -17.23 12.25 2.47
CA GLY A 37 -17.08 10.81 2.22
C GLY A 37 -16.77 10.51 0.76
N LEU A 38 -17.50 11.13 -0.17
CA LEU A 38 -17.27 10.99 -1.61
C LEU A 38 -15.87 11.47 -2.01
N ALA A 39 -15.46 12.66 -1.55
CA ALA A 39 -14.13 13.19 -1.84
C ALA A 39 -13.01 12.30 -1.26
N ALA A 40 -13.23 11.70 -0.08
CA ALA A 40 -12.25 10.77 0.51
C ALA A 40 -12.14 9.46 -0.27
N ILE A 41 -13.28 8.90 -0.72
CA ILE A 41 -13.33 7.71 -1.58
C ILE A 41 -12.66 8.01 -2.93
N GLU A 42 -13.03 9.10 -3.59
CA GLU A 42 -12.44 9.50 -4.87
C GLU A 42 -10.93 9.75 -4.74
N ALA A 43 -10.49 10.41 -3.67
CA ALA A 43 -9.06 10.61 -3.40
C ALA A 43 -8.34 9.28 -3.12
N MET A 44 -9.00 8.29 -2.54
CA MET A 44 -8.45 6.94 -2.34
C MET A 44 -8.41 6.14 -3.64
N GLU A 45 -9.44 6.24 -4.47
CA GLU A 45 -9.48 5.61 -5.79
C GLU A 45 -8.44 6.23 -6.74
N ALA A 46 -8.27 7.55 -6.72
CA ALA A 46 -7.25 8.25 -7.49
C ALA A 46 -5.82 7.89 -7.05
N ARG A 47 -5.62 7.64 -5.74
CA ARG A 47 -4.34 7.16 -5.18
C ARG A 47 -4.19 5.65 -5.26
N LYS A 48 -5.23 4.92 -5.66
CA LYS A 48 -5.24 3.46 -5.71
C LYS A 48 -4.21 3.03 -6.75
N GLY A 49 -3.14 2.40 -6.26
CA GLY A 49 -2.09 1.90 -7.14
C GLY A 49 -1.08 2.95 -7.63
N GLN A 50 -0.94 4.10 -6.95
CA GLN A 50 0.18 5.01 -7.21
C GLN A 50 1.07 5.13 -5.96
N ILE A 51 2.00 4.19 -5.83
CA ILE A 51 3.17 4.38 -4.95
C ILE A 51 4.20 5.21 -5.70
N ASN A 52 4.54 6.39 -5.19
CA ASN A 52 5.69 7.16 -5.66
C ASN A 52 6.37 7.78 -4.44
N TRP A 53 7.17 6.98 -3.75
CA TRP A 53 7.93 7.39 -2.57
C TRP A 53 9.36 7.68 -2.98
N PRO A 54 9.82 8.94 -2.87
CA PRO A 54 11.15 9.31 -3.33
C PRO A 54 12.23 8.66 -2.46
N PHE A 55 13.43 8.50 -3.01
CA PHE A 55 14.60 8.11 -2.23
C PHE A 55 14.88 9.15 -1.14
N SER A 56 15.19 8.71 0.08
CA SER A 56 15.33 9.62 1.22
C SER A 56 16.69 10.30 1.34
N GLY A 57 17.61 10.02 0.40
CA GLY A 57 18.96 10.60 0.33
C GLY A 57 20.05 9.75 0.99
N GLU A 58 19.70 8.80 1.86
CA GLU A 58 20.67 7.88 2.48
C GLU A 58 20.00 6.57 2.94
N VAL A 59 20.70 5.44 2.78
CA VAL A 59 20.28 4.16 3.34
C VAL A 59 20.63 4.10 4.84
N LYS A 60 19.64 4.29 5.69
CA LYS A 60 19.85 4.48 7.14
C LYS A 60 20.16 3.20 7.90
N HIS A 61 19.62 2.07 7.45
CA HIS A 61 19.71 0.79 8.17
C HIS A 61 19.88 -0.38 7.21
N LYS A 62 20.81 -1.28 7.53
CA LYS A 62 21.06 -2.51 6.75
C LYS A 62 19.88 -3.48 6.86
N VAL A 63 19.37 -3.93 5.71
CA VAL A 63 18.35 -4.99 5.62
C VAL A 63 19.07 -6.33 5.46
N ARG A 64 18.61 -7.37 6.16
CA ARG A 64 19.18 -8.73 6.05
C ARG A 64 18.49 -9.49 4.90
N PRO A 65 19.23 -10.12 3.96
CA PRO A 65 18.64 -10.77 2.78
C PRO A 65 17.59 -11.85 3.11
N ASN A 66 17.85 -12.69 4.11
CA ASN A 66 17.00 -13.84 4.44
C ASN A 66 15.76 -13.48 5.30
N THR A 67 15.41 -12.21 5.39
CA THR A 67 14.19 -11.76 6.10
C THR A 67 13.11 -11.42 5.08
N LEU A 68 11.83 -11.43 5.49
CA LEU A 68 10.73 -10.96 4.64
C LEU A 68 11.03 -9.60 3.99
N ARG A 69 11.60 -8.65 4.76
CA ARG A 69 11.98 -7.34 4.22
C ARG A 69 13.11 -7.42 3.20
N GLY A 70 14.06 -8.33 3.39
CA GLY A 70 15.18 -8.55 2.46
C GLY A 70 14.75 -9.18 1.15
N GLN A 71 13.87 -10.18 1.20
CA GLN A 71 13.31 -10.81 0.02
C GLN A 71 12.38 -9.87 -0.76
N ILE A 72 11.51 -9.12 -0.06
CA ILE A 72 10.70 -8.06 -0.70
C ILE A 72 11.60 -6.98 -1.31
N LEU A 73 12.66 -6.55 -0.61
CA LEU A 73 13.60 -5.57 -1.17
C LEU A 73 14.29 -6.09 -2.44
N ALA A 74 14.78 -7.34 -2.44
CA ALA A 74 15.40 -7.93 -3.62
C ALA A 74 14.40 -7.98 -4.80
N ALA A 75 13.17 -8.43 -4.55
CA ALA A 75 12.12 -8.44 -5.57
C ALA A 75 11.79 -7.04 -6.10
N LEU A 76 11.80 -6.00 -5.24
CA LEU A 76 11.62 -4.60 -5.68
C LEU A 76 12.82 -4.10 -6.50
N GLN A 77 14.04 -4.54 -6.21
CA GLN A 77 15.21 -4.18 -7.02
C GLN A 77 15.13 -4.80 -8.42
N ASP A 78 14.50 -5.96 -8.54
CA ASP A 78 14.27 -6.66 -9.81
C ASP A 78 13.01 -6.18 -10.55
N GLY A 79 12.21 -5.27 -9.97
CA GLY A 79 10.98 -4.75 -10.59
C GLY A 79 9.79 -5.70 -10.52
N ALA A 80 9.55 -6.33 -9.36
CA ALA A 80 8.49 -7.33 -9.17
C ALA A 80 7.05 -6.78 -9.26
N THR A 81 6.14 -7.66 -9.67
CA THR A 81 4.69 -7.38 -9.65
C THR A 81 4.12 -7.47 -8.24
N GLY A 82 2.97 -6.84 -8.01
CA GLY A 82 2.23 -6.98 -6.74
C GLY A 82 1.92 -8.45 -6.37
N GLU A 83 1.66 -9.29 -7.37
CA GLU A 83 1.42 -10.72 -7.18
C GLU A 83 2.67 -11.48 -6.72
N ALA A 84 3.83 -11.18 -7.32
CA ALA A 84 5.10 -11.77 -6.89
C ALA A 84 5.45 -11.37 -5.45
N LEU A 85 5.25 -10.09 -5.08
CA LEU A 85 5.47 -9.63 -3.72
C LEU A 85 4.49 -10.28 -2.72
N LYS A 86 3.24 -10.50 -3.13
CA LYS A 86 2.24 -11.22 -2.34
C LYS A 86 2.65 -12.67 -2.13
N ALA A 87 3.17 -13.35 -3.15
CA ALA A 87 3.64 -14.73 -3.03
C ALA A 87 4.75 -14.86 -1.98
N ILE A 88 5.73 -13.95 -1.97
CA ILE A 88 6.78 -13.88 -0.94
C ILE A 88 6.18 -13.72 0.46
N MET A 89 5.16 -12.88 0.60
CA MET A 89 4.49 -12.66 1.88
C MET A 89 3.74 -13.91 2.36
N VAL A 90 3.03 -14.58 1.47
CA VAL A 90 2.28 -15.82 1.78
C VAL A 90 3.23 -16.96 2.11
N GLU A 91 4.38 -17.08 1.46
CA GLU A 91 5.40 -18.08 1.80
C GLU A 91 5.94 -17.88 3.23
N HIS A 92 6.18 -16.63 3.65
CA HIS A 92 6.64 -16.31 5.01
C HIS A 92 5.56 -16.44 6.08
N ASN A 93 4.30 -16.12 5.73
CA ASN A 93 3.18 -16.14 6.65
C ASN A 93 1.90 -16.58 5.91
N PRO A 94 1.69 -17.90 5.76
CA PRO A 94 0.58 -18.43 4.95
C PRO A 94 -0.80 -18.14 5.54
N GLU A 95 -0.89 -18.00 6.87
CA GLU A 95 -2.14 -17.72 7.58
C GLU A 95 -2.46 -16.21 7.64
N ARG A 96 -1.70 -15.36 6.95
CA ARG A 96 -1.87 -13.92 7.10
C ARG A 96 -3.14 -13.41 6.42
N GLU A 97 -4.00 -12.79 7.22
CA GLU A 97 -5.08 -11.96 6.72
C GLU A 97 -4.53 -10.72 6.01
N ASN A 98 -5.00 -10.47 4.78
CA ASN A 98 -4.60 -9.35 3.93
C ASN A 98 -3.07 -9.25 3.65
N PRO A 99 -2.49 -10.19 2.89
CA PRO A 99 -1.06 -10.19 2.57
C PRO A 99 -0.62 -8.93 1.78
N GLU A 100 -1.49 -8.36 0.95
CA GLU A 100 -1.22 -7.15 0.16
C GLU A 100 -0.99 -5.92 1.05
N GLY A 101 -1.86 -5.72 2.04
CA GLY A 101 -1.69 -4.67 3.05
C GLY A 101 -0.37 -4.84 3.83
N HIS A 102 0.03 -6.07 4.10
CA HIS A 102 1.30 -6.34 4.79
C HIS A 102 2.52 -6.06 3.92
N VAL A 103 2.50 -6.46 2.65
CA VAL A 103 3.53 -6.10 1.66
C VAL A 103 3.68 -4.57 1.61
N ARG A 104 2.58 -3.82 1.54
CA ARG A 104 2.61 -2.34 1.60
C ARG A 104 3.20 -1.82 2.92
N GLY A 105 2.90 -2.46 4.05
CA GLY A 105 3.51 -2.14 5.34
C GLY A 105 5.04 -2.35 5.36
N VAL A 106 5.52 -3.43 4.74
CA VAL A 106 6.96 -3.68 4.57
C VAL A 106 7.60 -2.63 3.68
N MET A 107 7.00 -2.33 2.52
CA MET A 107 7.49 -1.27 1.62
C MET A 107 7.56 0.09 2.34
N ARG A 108 6.54 0.44 3.13
CA ARG A 108 6.53 1.67 3.95
C ARG A 108 7.66 1.68 4.98
N THR A 109 7.99 0.51 5.54
CA THR A 109 9.12 0.34 6.47
C THR A 109 10.45 0.54 5.76
N LEU A 110 10.64 -0.07 4.59
CA LEU A 110 11.83 0.10 3.75
C LEU A 110 12.04 1.57 3.40
N HIS A 111 10.98 2.29 3.05
CA HIS A 111 11.07 3.71 2.78
C HIS A 111 11.41 4.53 4.03
N ARG A 112 10.59 4.44 5.09
CA ARG A 112 10.69 5.33 6.26
C ARG A 112 11.95 5.10 7.10
N TYR A 113 12.33 3.83 7.28
CA TYR A 113 13.40 3.45 8.18
C TYR A 113 14.68 3.05 7.47
N ASN A 114 14.59 2.44 6.28
CA ASN A 114 15.78 2.04 5.55
C ASN A 114 16.18 3.06 4.48
N GLY A 115 15.28 3.97 4.10
CA GLY A 115 15.57 5.11 3.24
C GLY A 115 15.39 4.86 1.73
N TYR A 116 14.92 3.68 1.33
CA TYR A 116 14.70 3.33 -0.07
C TYR A 116 13.57 4.16 -0.70
N GLY A 117 13.75 4.58 -1.95
CA GLY A 117 12.65 5.07 -2.77
C GLY A 117 11.90 3.89 -3.37
N ILE A 118 10.59 3.99 -3.54
CA ILE A 118 9.76 2.93 -4.12
C ILE A 118 8.77 3.57 -5.08
N ARG A 119 8.70 3.07 -6.31
CA ARG A 119 7.75 3.50 -7.32
C ARG A 119 6.89 2.34 -7.79
N GLN A 120 5.63 2.61 -8.07
CA GLN A 120 4.72 1.71 -8.74
C GLN A 120 4.45 2.23 -10.15
N ASP A 121 4.70 1.37 -11.13
CA ASP A 121 4.45 1.60 -12.54
C ASP A 121 3.45 0.53 -13.01
N GLY A 122 2.17 0.89 -13.07
CA GLY A 122 1.10 -0.09 -13.30
C GLY A 122 1.03 -1.12 -12.17
N ASP A 123 1.21 -2.40 -12.49
CA ASP A 123 1.18 -3.51 -11.52
C ASP A 123 2.58 -3.85 -10.95
N SER A 124 3.63 -3.21 -11.46
CA SER A 124 5.02 -3.44 -11.05
C SER A 124 5.48 -2.43 -10.02
N PHE A 125 6.34 -2.87 -9.12
CA PHE A 125 6.96 -2.06 -8.08
C PHE A 125 8.48 -2.14 -8.20
N SER A 126 9.15 -1.00 -8.11
CA SER A 126 10.60 -0.90 -8.22
C SER A 126 11.21 -0.01 -7.15
N VAL A 127 12.48 -0.24 -6.81
CA VAL A 127 13.27 0.71 -6.02
C VAL A 127 13.65 1.90 -6.89
N VAL A 128 13.46 3.12 -6.36
CA VAL A 128 14.00 4.34 -6.98
C VAL A 128 15.42 4.52 -6.46
N GLU A 129 16.39 4.46 -7.37
CA GLU A 129 17.80 4.72 -7.06
C GLU A 129 18.05 6.21 -6.80
N ALA A 130 19.17 6.49 -6.12
CA ALA A 130 19.66 7.83 -5.81
C ALA A 130 20.22 8.53 -7.05
#